data_AF-A0A518DNX8-F1
#
_entry.id   AF-A0A518DNX8-F1
#
_cell.length_a   1.000
_cell.length_b   1.000
_cell.length_c   1.000
_cell.angle_alpha   90.00
_cell.angle_beta   90.00
_cell.angle_gamma   90.00
#
_symmetry.space_group_name_H-M   'P 1'
#
loop_
_entity.id
_entity.type
_entity.pdbx_description
1 polymer ?
#
loop_
_entity_poly.entity_id
_entity_poly.type
_entity_poly.pdbx_seq_one_letter_code
_entity_poly.pdbx_strand_id
1 'polypeptide(L)'
;MPAPILQQLMETIQDRKQNPSGKSYTASLLAGGVEKISRKIKEEADEVIEAAGEPGEEGRQHLIYEAGDLLYHLLVMLAARDARLDEVEAELARRFGVSGIAEKASRKTGSESADE
;
A
#
# COMPACT_ATOMS: atom_id res chain seq x y z
N MET A 1 -2.52 -15.19 19.85
CA MET A 1 -2.32 -13.74 19.71
C MET A 1 -3.26 -13.26 18.61
N PRO A 2 -3.89 -12.08 18.73
CA PRO A 2 -4.68 -11.53 17.63
C PRO A 2 -3.79 -11.36 16.39
N ALA A 3 -4.38 -11.51 15.19
CA ALA A 3 -3.66 -11.31 13.94
C ALA A 3 -3.09 -9.88 13.85
N PRO A 4 -1.99 -9.65 13.10
CA PRO A 4 -1.50 -8.30 12.84
C PRO A 4 -2.60 -7.39 12.26
N ILE A 5 -2.56 -6.09 12.59
CA ILE A 5 -3.63 -5.14 12.23
C ILE A 5 -3.91 -5.07 10.73
N LEU A 6 -2.86 -5.14 9.89
CA LEU A 6 -3.01 -5.12 8.43
C LEU A 6 -3.71 -6.37 7.90
N GLN A 7 -3.51 -7.52 8.55
CA GLN A 7 -4.19 -8.76 8.18
C GLN A 7 -5.69 -8.68 8.54
N GLN A 8 -6.03 -8.22 9.75
CA GLN A 8 -7.42 -8.00 10.17
C GLN A 8 -8.15 -6.99 9.25
N LEU A 9 -7.44 -5.93 8.85
CA LEU A 9 -7.96 -4.93 7.93
C LEU A 9 -8.19 -5.52 6.53
N MET A 10 -7.24 -6.30 6.02
CA MET A 10 -7.38 -6.98 4.74
C MET A 10 -8.55 -7.98 4.73
N GLU A 11 -8.73 -8.75 5.81
CA GLU A 11 -9.89 -9.65 5.99
C GLU A 11 -11.21 -8.87 5.94
N THR A 12 -11.28 -7.74 6.65
CA THR A 12 -12.46 -6.85 6.63
C THR A 12 -12.73 -6.30 5.23
N ILE A 13 -11.69 -5.90 4.49
CA ILE A 13 -11.83 -5.39 3.12
C ILE A 13 -12.35 -6.50 2.18
N GLN A 14 -11.83 -7.72 2.32
CA GLN A 14 -12.27 -8.88 1.54
C GLN A 14 -13.72 -9.27 1.85
N ASP A 15 -14.13 -9.22 3.12
CA ASP A 15 -15.55 -9.40 3.49
C ASP A 15 -16.42 -8.34 2.82
N ARG A 16 -16.01 -7.07 2.80
CA ARG A 16 -16.76 -6.00 2.10
C ARG A 16 -16.78 -6.14 0.58
N LYS A 17 -15.79 -6.81 -0.01
CA LYS A 17 -15.78 -7.17 -1.43
C LYS A 17 -16.84 -8.23 -1.74
N GLN A 18 -16.97 -9.24 -0.88
CA GLN A 18 -17.89 -10.37 -1.05
C GLN A 18 -19.33 -10.03 -0.62
N ASN A 19 -19.46 -9.24 0.44
CA ASN A 19 -20.71 -8.85 1.07
C ASN A 19 -20.88 -7.31 1.04
N PRO A 20 -21.06 -6.71 -0.15
CA PRO A 20 -21.13 -5.26 -0.29
C PRO A 20 -22.38 -4.71 0.40
N SER A 21 -22.18 -3.64 1.18
CA SER A 21 -23.26 -2.87 1.78
C SER A 21 -23.17 -1.43 1.28
N GLY A 22 -24.27 -0.87 0.79
CA GLY A 22 -24.30 0.50 0.24
C GLY A 22 -23.94 1.61 1.24
N LYS A 23 -23.85 1.29 2.55
CA LYS A 23 -23.40 2.21 3.60
C LYS A 23 -21.88 2.14 3.86
N SER A 24 -21.15 1.22 3.23
CA SER A 24 -19.72 1.02 3.46
C SER A 24 -18.88 1.85 2.49
N TYR A 25 -17.96 2.65 3.05
CA TYR A 25 -16.98 3.39 2.26
C TYR A 25 -16.12 2.45 1.38
N THR A 26 -15.59 1.36 1.96
CA THR A 26 -14.84 0.32 1.25
C THR A 26 -15.61 -0.24 0.05
N ALA A 27 -16.90 -0.58 0.23
CA ALA A 27 -17.73 -1.09 -0.87
C ALA A 27 -17.88 -0.05 -1.99
N SER A 28 -17.99 1.24 -1.64
CA SER A 28 -18.05 2.33 -2.63
C SER A 28 -16.74 2.54 -3.39
N LEU A 29 -15.59 2.26 -2.76
CA LEU A 29 -14.28 2.32 -3.41
C LEU A 29 -14.13 1.16 -4.39
N LEU A 30 -14.41 -0.06 -3.93
CA LEU A 30 -14.36 -1.27 -4.75
C LEU A 30 -15.31 -1.20 -5.95
N ALA A 31 -16.53 -0.69 -5.76
CA ALA A 31 -17.49 -0.46 -6.85
C ALA A 31 -17.01 0.59 -7.86
N GLY A 32 -16.21 1.57 -7.42
CA GLY A 32 -15.57 2.57 -8.30
C GLY A 32 -14.32 2.05 -9.01
N GLY A 33 -13.87 0.83 -8.69
CA GLY A 33 -12.76 0.15 -9.34
C GLY A 33 -11.42 0.87 -9.20
N VAL A 34 -10.47 0.43 -10.05
CA VAL A 34 -9.06 0.87 -10.03
C VAL A 34 -8.92 2.38 -10.18
N GLU A 35 -9.77 3.03 -10.99
CA GLU A 35 -9.67 4.47 -11.23
C GLU A 35 -9.98 5.28 -9.97
N LYS A 36 -11.07 4.96 -9.27
CA LYS A 36 -11.45 5.67 -8.04
C LYS A 36 -10.42 5.44 -6.93
N ILE A 37 -9.94 4.20 -6.79
CA ILE A 37 -8.95 3.85 -5.76
C ILE A 37 -7.59 4.52 -6.07
N SER A 38 -7.17 4.54 -7.34
CA SER A 38 -5.92 5.20 -7.74
C SER A 38 -5.92 6.70 -7.44
N ARG A 39 -7.05 7.38 -7.61
CA ARG A 39 -7.18 8.80 -7.26
C ARG A 39 -6.98 9.03 -5.76
N LYS A 40 -7.59 8.19 -4.92
CA LYS A 40 -7.38 8.24 -3.47
C LYS A 40 -5.92 7.98 -3.09
N ILE A 41 -5.30 6.91 -3.62
CA ILE A 41 -3.87 6.64 -3.37
C ILE A 41 -2.99 7.84 -3.72
N LYS A 42 -3.28 8.53 -4.82
CA LYS A 42 -2.53 9.73 -5.21
C LYS A 42 -2.72 10.86 -4.20
N GLU A 43 -3.96 11.14 -3.81
CA GLU A 43 -4.33 12.15 -2.82
C GLU A 43 -3.60 11.90 -1.49
N GLU A 44 -3.73 10.70 -0.93
CA GLU A 44 -3.08 10.35 0.35
C GLU A 44 -1.55 10.40 0.25
N ALA A 45 -0.98 10.06 -0.92
CA ALA A 45 0.46 10.16 -1.12
C ALA A 45 0.95 11.61 -1.16
N ASP A 46 0.17 12.52 -1.75
CA ASP A 46 0.48 13.95 -1.75
C ASP A 46 0.34 14.52 -0.31
N GLU A 47 -0.68 14.10 0.45
CA GLU A 47 -0.91 14.50 1.85
C GLU A 47 0.18 13.98 2.80
N VAL A 48 0.68 12.75 2.61
CA VAL A 48 1.85 12.24 3.35
C VAL A 48 3.08 13.12 3.13
N ILE A 49 3.30 13.60 1.89
CA ILE A 49 4.45 14.45 1.56
C ILE A 49 4.30 15.83 2.22
N GLU A 50 3.10 16.40 2.19
CA GLU A 50 2.78 17.66 2.85
C GLU A 50 3.00 17.56 4.37
N ALA A 51 2.40 16.56 5.01
CA ALA A 51 2.50 16.34 6.45
C ALA A 51 3.96 16.08 6.90
N ALA A 52 4.78 15.44 6.07
CA ALA A 52 6.21 15.25 6.35
C ALA A 52 7.01 16.56 6.38
N GLY A 53 6.53 17.63 5.74
CA GLY A 53 7.14 18.96 5.76
C GLY A 53 6.74 19.81 6.98
N GLU A 54 5.72 19.39 7.72
CA GLU A 54 5.20 20.14 8.88
C GLU A 54 6.09 19.98 10.12
N PRO A 55 6.38 21.07 10.85
CA PRO A 55 7.23 21.00 12.03
C PRO A 55 6.44 20.56 13.28
N GLY A 56 7.16 20.00 14.25
CA GLY A 56 6.64 19.74 15.58
C GLY A 56 5.76 18.50 15.69
N GLU A 57 5.12 18.35 16.85
CA GLU A 57 4.35 17.14 17.19
C GLU A 57 3.05 17.03 16.37
N GLU A 58 2.45 18.16 16.00
CA GLU A 58 1.25 18.19 15.16
C GLU A 58 1.54 17.60 13.77
N GLY A 59 2.62 18.05 13.11
CA GLY A 59 3.04 17.50 11.81
C GLY A 59 3.39 16.01 11.90
N ARG A 60 4.02 15.58 12.99
CA ARG A 60 4.29 14.16 13.23
C ARG A 60 3.00 13.33 13.34
N GLN A 61 1.97 13.85 14.01
CA GLN A 61 0.67 13.17 14.14
C GLN A 61 -0.08 13.12 12.81
N HIS A 62 -0.05 14.23 12.06
CA HIS A 62 -0.60 14.33 10.73
C HIS A 62 0.04 13.29 9.79
N LEU A 63 1.37 13.17 9.78
CA LEU A 63 2.07 12.17 8.99
C LEU A 63 1.65 10.74 9.31
N ILE A 64 1.46 10.41 10.59
CA ILE A 64 1.01 9.07 11.01
C ILE A 64 -0.41 8.80 10.51
N TYR A 65 -1.27 9.81 10.55
CA TYR A 65 -2.65 9.72 10.07
C TYR A 65 -2.69 9.44 8.56
N GLU A 66 -2.00 10.25 7.75
CA GLU A 66 -2.00 10.09 6.28
C GLU A 66 -1.27 8.83 5.82
N ALA A 67 -0.20 8.42 6.53
CA ALA A 67 0.44 7.14 6.25
C ALA A 67 -0.53 5.96 6.50
N GLY A 68 -1.39 6.07 7.51
CA GLY A 68 -2.45 5.11 7.78
C GLY A 68 -3.47 5.05 6.65
N ASP A 69 -3.92 6.20 6.14
CA ASP A 69 -4.93 6.23 5.07
C ASP A 69 -4.36 5.76 3.72
N LEU A 70 -3.11 6.12 3.42
CA LEU A 70 -2.40 5.59 2.26
C LEU A 70 -2.29 4.06 2.30
N LEU A 71 -1.93 3.49 3.46
CA LEU A 71 -1.87 2.03 3.63
C LEU A 71 -3.25 1.40 3.48
N TYR A 72 -4.30 2.00 4.03
CA TYR A 72 -5.68 1.52 3.86
C TYR A 72 -6.07 1.47 2.38
N HIS A 73 -5.88 2.57 1.64
CA HIS A 73 -6.23 2.64 0.22
C HIS A 73 -5.39 1.68 -0.63
N LEU A 74 -4.13 1.45 -0.26
CA LEU A 74 -3.30 0.42 -0.88
C LEU A 74 -3.89 -0.99 -0.68
N LEU A 75 -4.32 -1.34 0.53
CA LEU A 75 -4.97 -2.64 0.79
C LEU A 75 -6.28 -2.79 0.00
N VAL A 76 -7.06 -1.72 -0.13
CA VAL A 76 -8.27 -1.73 -0.98
C VAL A 76 -7.91 -1.97 -2.45
N MET A 77 -6.81 -1.39 -2.95
CA MET A 77 -6.31 -1.66 -4.29
C MET A 77 -5.89 -3.12 -4.46
N LEU A 78 -5.19 -3.71 -3.49
CA LEU A 78 -4.83 -5.13 -3.53
C LEU A 78 -6.08 -6.01 -3.65
N ALA A 79 -7.09 -5.74 -2.82
CA ALA A 79 -8.37 -6.45 -2.89
C ALA A 79 -9.07 -6.27 -4.24
N ALA A 80 -9.07 -5.06 -4.81
CA ALA A 80 -9.66 -4.78 -6.13
C ALA A 80 -8.93 -5.50 -7.27
N ARG A 81 -7.65 -5.87 -7.07
CA ARG A 81 -6.80 -6.56 -8.05
C ARG A 81 -6.60 -8.04 -7.76
N ASP A 82 -7.29 -8.58 -6.76
CA ASP A 82 -7.16 -9.96 -6.31
C ASP A 82 -5.72 -10.34 -5.92
N ALA A 83 -4.94 -9.35 -5.45
CA ALA A 83 -3.62 -9.55 -4.88
C ALA A 83 -3.73 -9.76 -3.37
N ARG A 84 -2.93 -10.67 -2.83
CA ARG A 84 -2.90 -10.98 -1.40
C ARG A 84 -1.85 -10.15 -0.67
N LEU A 85 -2.13 -9.84 0.60
CA LEU A 85 -1.20 -9.10 1.45
C LEU A 85 0.12 -9.87 1.65
N ASP A 86 0.09 -11.19 1.77
CA ASP A 86 1.29 -12.01 1.95
C ASP A 86 2.20 -12.02 0.72
N GLU A 87 1.67 -11.81 -0.49
CA GLU A 87 2.49 -11.60 -1.69
C GLU A 87 3.29 -10.31 -1.59
N VAL A 88 2.69 -9.24 -1.04
CA VAL A 88 3.40 -7.98 -0.78
C VAL A 88 4.42 -8.15 0.35
N GLU A 89 4.05 -8.84 1.44
CA GLU A 89 4.98 -9.14 2.53
C GLU A 89 6.17 -9.99 2.05
N ALA A 90 5.94 -10.96 1.16
CA ALA A 90 7.00 -11.75 0.53
C ALA A 90 7.93 -10.88 -0.31
N GLU A 91 7.39 -9.92 -1.07
CA GLU A 91 8.20 -8.96 -1.84
C GLU A 91 9.00 -8.02 -0.93
N LEU A 92 8.42 -7.57 0.19
CA LEU A 92 9.13 -6.78 1.20
C LEU A 92 10.24 -7.62 1.87
N ALA A 93 9.96 -8.87 2.22
CA ALA A 93 10.93 -9.80 2.79
C ALA A 93 12.09 -10.09 1.82
N ARG A 94 11.81 -10.20 0.51
CA ARG A 94 12.85 -10.34 -0.53
C ARG A 94 13.81 -9.16 -0.56
N ARG A 95 13.33 -7.94 -0.26
CA ARG A 95 14.15 -6.71 -0.18
C ARG A 95 14.81 -6.54 1.18
N PHE A 96 14.22 -7.12 2.22
CA PHE A 96 14.70 -7.02 3.59
C PHE A 96 16.08 -7.69 3.72
N GLY A 97 17.09 -6.92 4.11
CA GLY A 97 18.47 -7.41 4.23
C GLY A 97 19.33 -7.31 2.96
N VAL A 98 18.74 -6.94 1.81
CA VAL A 98 19.50 -6.56 0.60
C VAL A 98 19.68 -5.05 0.62
N SER A 99 20.91 -4.55 0.79
CA SER A 99 21.12 -3.10 0.73
C SER A 99 20.71 -2.57 -0.64
N GLY A 100 20.04 -1.42 -0.71
CA GLY A 100 19.59 -0.83 -1.98
C GLY A 100 20.74 -0.50 -2.95
N ILE A 101 21.99 -0.54 -2.47
CA ILE A 101 23.21 -0.44 -3.28
C ILE A 101 23.51 -1.77 -3.98
N ALA A 102 23.37 -2.91 -3.28
CA ALA A 102 23.59 -4.24 -3.84
C ALA A 102 22.54 -4.60 -4.91
N GLU A 103 21.27 -4.21 -4.70
CA GLU A 103 20.20 -4.42 -5.69
C GLU A 103 20.39 -3.58 -6.97
N LYS A 104 20.92 -2.35 -6.85
CA LYS A 104 21.26 -1.51 -8.01
C LYS A 104 22.46 -2.04 -8.79
N ALA A 105 23.42 -2.66 -8.12
CA ALA A 105 24.60 -3.26 -8.76
C ALA A 105 24.24 -4.53 -9.55
N SER A 106 23.35 -5.38 -9.03
CA SER A 106 22.91 -6.59 -9.73
C SER A 106 22.08 -6.31 -10.99
N ARG A 107 21.30 -5.21 -11.01
CA ARG A 107 20.56 -4.79 -12.21
C ARG A 107 21.44 -4.33 -13.37
N LYS A 108 22.59 -3.68 -13.10
CA LYS A 108 23.55 -3.28 -14.15
C LYS A 108 24.26 -4.47 -14.80
N THR A 109 24.55 -5.50 -14.03
CA THR A 109 25.25 -6.70 -14.52
C THR A 109 24.36 -7.56 -15.43
N GLY A 110 23.03 -7.55 -15.20
CA GLY A 110 22.07 -8.29 -16.02
C GLY A 110 21.81 -7.67 -17.41
N SER A 111 22.03 -6.36 -17.59
CA SER A 111 21.84 -5.69 -18.89
C SER A 111 23.05 -5.78 -19.83
N GLU A 112 24.22 -6.16 -19.33
CA GLU A 112 25.46 -6.28 -20.12
C GLU A 112 25.71 -7.70 -20.67
N SER A 113 24.89 -8.69 -20.29
CA SER A 113 25.05 -10.10 -20.69
C SER A 113 24.08 -10.56 -21.80
N ALA A 114 23.28 -9.65 -22.35
CA ALA A 114 22.28 -9.94 -23.39
C ALA A 114 22.72 -9.54 -24.81
N ASP A 115 23.95 -9.03 -24.98
CA ASP A 115 24.52 -8.57 -26.26
C ASP A 115 25.86 -9.27 -26.62
N GLU A 116 26.03 -10.55 -26.26
CA GLU A 116 27.09 -11.43 -26.83
C GLU A 116 26.51 -12.73 -27.40
#